data_AF-A0A7S1R1E5-F1
#
_entry.id   AF-A0A7S1R1E5-F1
#
_cell.length_a   1.000
_cell.length_b   1.000
_cell.length_c   1.000
_cell.angle_alpha   90.00
_cell.angle_beta   90.00
_cell.angle_gamma   90.00
#
_symmetry.space_group_name_H-M   'P 1'
#
loop_
_entity.id
_entity.type
_entity.pdbx_description
1 polymer ?
#
loop_
_entity_poly.entity_id
_entity_poly.type
_entity_poly.pdbx_seq_one_letter_code
_entity_poly.pdbx_strand_id
1 'polypeptide(L)'
;SRWPLMFDPQQQANKWIKKTYGDSLEVLKPSTKDVVKRIENAIRAGRPALLENVTDELDPSLDPLLQKQTYMRGSTLMIRISDNEIAWNPQFKFFMTTKYTNPHYIPEVMVKVTLLNFFITPSGLEDQLLGVLV
;
A
#
# COMPACT_ATOMS: atom_id res chain seq x y z
N SER A 1 -13.20 -0.29 5.19
CA SER A 1 -11.83 -0.02 5.66
C SER A 1 -10.94 0.32 4.49
N ARG A 2 -10.30 1.50 4.47
CA ARG A 2 -9.41 1.96 3.37
C ARG A 2 -8.03 1.30 3.46
N TRP A 3 -7.21 1.46 2.44
CA TRP A 3 -5.82 1.00 2.46
C TRP A 3 -4.92 1.99 3.20
N PRO A 4 -3.94 1.51 3.98
CA PRO A 4 -3.01 2.37 4.69
C PRO A 4 -1.93 2.93 3.75
N LEU A 5 -1.78 4.25 3.75
CA LEU A 5 -0.58 4.93 3.24
C LEU A 5 0.26 5.35 4.45
N MET A 6 1.48 4.82 4.52
CA MET A 6 2.37 4.97 5.67
C MET A 6 3.51 5.93 5.35
N PHE A 7 3.59 7.01 6.13
CA PHE A 7 4.72 7.94 6.12
C PHE A 7 5.89 7.33 6.86
N ASP A 8 6.85 6.78 6.11
CA ASP A 8 7.89 5.91 6.64
C ASP A 8 9.29 6.37 6.18
N PRO A 9 9.76 7.56 6.61
CA PRO A 9 11.08 8.07 6.24
C PRO A 9 12.22 7.14 6.66
N GLN A 10 12.02 6.42 7.78
CA GLN A 10 13.00 5.49 8.33
C GLN A 10 12.83 4.03 7.85
N GLN A 11 11.85 3.77 6.98
CA GLN A 11 11.57 2.44 6.43
C GLN A 11 11.23 1.36 7.47
N GLN A 12 10.73 1.74 8.64
CA GLN A 12 10.36 0.80 9.70
C GLN A 12 9.13 -0.03 9.29
N ALA A 13 8.07 0.63 8.84
CA ALA A 13 6.84 -0.04 8.38
C ALA A 13 7.14 -0.91 7.15
N ASN A 14 7.93 -0.40 6.22
CA ASN A 14 8.38 -1.12 5.03
C ASN A 14 9.12 -2.43 5.38
N LYS A 15 10.12 -2.35 6.27
CA LYS A 15 10.86 -3.52 6.75
C LYS A 15 9.95 -4.49 7.50
N TRP A 16 9.05 -3.98 8.34
CA TRP A 16 8.11 -4.81 9.09
C TRP A 16 7.17 -5.60 8.16
N ILE A 17 6.61 -4.96 7.12
CA ILE A 17 5.73 -5.62 6.14
C ILE A 17 6.50 -6.70 5.37
N LYS A 18 7.70 -6.38 4.88
CA LYS A 18 8.57 -7.35 4.19
C LYS A 18 8.90 -8.55 5.07
N LYS A 19 9.24 -8.32 6.34
CA LYS A 19 9.52 -9.40 7.31
C LYS A 19 8.28 -10.23 7.62
N THR A 20 7.11 -9.60 7.73
CA THR A 20 5.86 -10.27 8.10
C THR A 20 5.32 -11.19 7.00
N TYR A 21 5.39 -10.74 5.74
CA TYR A 21 4.83 -11.47 4.61
C TYR A 21 5.86 -12.26 3.80
N GLY A 22 7.16 -11.96 3.96
CA GLY A 22 8.26 -12.71 3.33
C GLY A 22 8.08 -12.86 1.81
N ASP A 23 8.33 -14.07 1.31
CA ASP A 23 8.28 -14.39 -0.12
C ASP A 23 6.87 -14.32 -0.74
N SER A 24 5.81 -14.31 0.10
CA SER A 24 4.44 -14.16 -0.38
C SER A 24 4.11 -12.72 -0.79
N LEU A 25 4.94 -11.75 -0.40
CA LEU A 25 4.73 -10.33 -0.65
C LEU A 25 5.18 -9.90 -2.05
N GLU A 26 4.25 -9.32 -2.79
CA GLU A 26 4.56 -8.65 -4.04
C GLU A 26 5.09 -7.23 -3.76
N VAL A 27 6.41 -7.04 -3.87
CA VAL A 27 7.04 -5.71 -3.67
C VAL A 27 7.12 -4.96 -5.01
N LEU A 28 6.61 -3.73 -5.00
CA LEU A 28 6.44 -2.85 -6.16
C LEU A 28 6.93 -1.44 -5.85
N LYS A 29 7.39 -0.72 -6.88
CA LYS A 29 7.69 0.72 -6.86
C LYS A 29 6.99 1.39 -8.06
N PRO A 30 6.68 2.70 -8.04
CA PRO A 30 6.15 3.41 -9.21
C PRO A 30 6.99 3.22 -10.48
N SER A 31 8.32 3.13 -10.35
CA SER A 31 9.24 2.87 -11.46
C SER A 31 9.27 1.41 -11.94
N THR A 32 8.55 0.51 -11.28
CA THR A 32 8.53 -0.90 -11.68
C THR A 32 7.72 -1.05 -12.96
N LYS A 33 8.22 -1.86 -13.89
CA LYS A 33 7.45 -2.15 -15.10
C LYS A 33 6.19 -2.94 -14.73
N ASP A 34 5.09 -2.62 -15.41
CA ASP A 34 3.81 -3.35 -15.32
C ASP A 34 3.23 -3.43 -13.88
N VAL A 35 3.39 -2.36 -13.07
CA VAL A 35 2.88 -2.30 -11.68
C VAL A 35 1.42 -2.73 -11.58
N VAL A 36 0.55 -2.15 -12.42
CA VAL A 36 -0.88 -2.46 -12.43
C VAL A 36 -1.09 -3.97 -12.63
N LYS A 37 -0.52 -4.54 -13.70
CA LYS A 37 -0.64 -5.97 -14.00
C LYS A 37 -0.13 -6.88 -12.87
N ARG A 38 0.95 -6.51 -12.19
CA ARG A 38 1.45 -7.26 -11.03
C ARG A 38 0.48 -7.20 -9.85
N ILE A 39 -0.15 -6.05 -9.62
CA ILE A 39 -1.23 -5.90 -8.62
C ILE A 39 -2.45 -6.74 -8.99
N GLU A 40 -2.90 -6.71 -10.24
CA GLU A 40 -4.01 -7.54 -10.72
C GLU A 40 -3.77 -9.03 -10.45
N ASN A 41 -2.54 -9.50 -10.70
CA ASN A 41 -2.14 -10.88 -10.42
C ASN A 41 -2.09 -11.18 -8.92
N ALA A 42 -1.62 -10.23 -8.10
CA ALA A 42 -1.62 -10.37 -6.64
C ALA A 42 -3.06 -10.44 -6.09
N ILE A 43 -3.98 -9.63 -6.61
CA ILE A 43 -5.42 -9.68 -6.28
C ILE A 43 -5.98 -11.06 -6.60
N ARG A 44 -5.79 -11.55 -7.83
CA ARG A 44 -6.30 -12.86 -8.24
C ARG A 44 -5.76 -14.00 -7.35
N ALA A 45 -4.48 -13.93 -7.00
CA ALA A 45 -3.81 -14.92 -6.16
C ALA A 45 -4.06 -14.76 -4.66
N GLY A 46 -4.68 -13.66 -4.21
CA GLY A 46 -4.82 -13.33 -2.79
C GLY A 46 -3.49 -13.04 -2.08
N ARG A 47 -2.44 -12.69 -2.83
CA ARG A 47 -1.12 -12.39 -2.29
C ARG A 47 -1.05 -10.92 -1.84
N PRO A 48 -0.44 -10.62 -0.69
CA PRO A 48 -0.27 -9.24 -0.26
C PRO A 48 0.65 -8.48 -1.24
N ALA A 49 0.38 -7.20 -1.43
CA ALA A 49 1.20 -6.32 -2.27
C ALA A 49 1.60 -5.05 -1.50
N LEU A 50 2.86 -4.64 -1.66
CA LEU A 50 3.44 -3.43 -1.08
C LEU A 50 3.93 -2.51 -2.21
N LEU A 51 3.33 -1.33 -2.33
CA LEU A 51 3.81 -0.26 -3.19
C LEU A 51 4.70 0.70 -2.39
N GLU A 52 5.98 0.74 -2.73
CA GLU A 52 7.00 1.54 -2.05
C GLU A 52 7.24 2.88 -2.74
N ASN A 53 7.62 3.89 -1.97
CA ASN A 53 7.95 5.23 -2.44
C ASN A 53 6.81 5.85 -3.27
N VAL A 54 5.58 5.72 -2.77
CA VAL A 54 4.44 6.41 -3.37
C VAL A 54 4.71 7.91 -3.36
N THR A 55 4.62 8.52 -4.54
CA THR A 55 4.79 9.95 -4.78
C THR A 55 3.50 10.72 -4.46
N ASP A 56 3.49 12.03 -4.75
CA ASP A 56 2.32 12.89 -4.59
C ASP A 56 1.13 12.44 -5.47
N GLU A 57 1.44 11.77 -6.58
CA GLU A 57 0.48 11.22 -7.53
C GLU A 57 0.57 9.69 -7.57
N LEU A 58 -0.60 9.05 -7.51
CA LEU A 58 -0.79 7.63 -7.80
C LEU A 58 -1.38 7.48 -9.20
N ASP A 59 -1.03 6.38 -9.88
CA ASP A 59 -1.62 6.05 -11.17
C ASP A 59 -3.16 5.95 -11.03
N PRO A 60 -3.95 6.74 -11.77
CA PRO A 60 -5.42 6.74 -11.69
C PRO A 60 -6.05 5.38 -11.98
N SER A 61 -5.35 4.50 -12.70
CA SER A 61 -5.81 3.11 -12.91
C SER A 61 -6.01 2.33 -11.61
N LEU A 62 -5.38 2.74 -10.51
CA LEU A 62 -5.51 2.12 -9.19
C LEU A 62 -6.71 2.66 -8.39
N ASP A 63 -7.40 3.70 -8.84
CA ASP A 63 -8.55 4.27 -8.11
C ASP A 63 -9.64 3.24 -7.76
N PRO A 64 -10.02 2.31 -8.66
CA PRO A 64 -10.98 1.26 -8.31
C PRO A 64 -10.51 0.39 -7.14
N LEU A 65 -9.21 0.08 -7.09
CA LEU A 65 -8.61 -0.68 -5.99
C LEU A 65 -8.62 0.14 -4.71
N LEU A 66 -8.20 1.40 -4.77
CA LEU A 66 -8.10 2.29 -3.61
C LEU A 66 -9.46 2.50 -2.94
N GLN A 67 -10.50 2.66 -3.76
CA GLN A 67 -11.89 2.83 -3.34
C GLN A 67 -12.60 1.50 -3.06
N LYS A 68 -11.96 0.36 -3.34
CA LYS A 68 -12.56 -0.99 -3.24
C LYS A 68 -13.88 -1.10 -4.01
N GLN A 69 -13.89 -0.61 -5.25
CA GLN A 69 -15.04 -0.67 -6.17
C GLN A 69 -15.26 -2.10 -6.70
N THR A 70 -15.61 -3.02 -5.81
CA THR A 70 -15.95 -4.40 -6.16
C THR A 70 -17.42 -4.51 -6.53
N TYR A 71 -17.77 -5.39 -7.46
CA TYR A 71 -19.13 -5.67 -7.88
C TYR A 71 -19.37 -7.17 -8.07
N MET A 72 -20.62 -7.61 -7.95
CA MET A 72 -20.98 -9.00 -8.19
C MET A 72 -21.18 -9.24 -9.69
N ARG A 73 -20.52 -10.26 -10.24
CA ARG A 73 -20.80 -10.79 -11.58
C ARG A 73 -21.25 -12.24 -11.42
N GLY A 74 -22.57 -12.45 -11.54
CA GLY A 74 -23.18 -13.72 -11.12
C GLY A 74 -22.96 -13.93 -9.62
N SER A 75 -22.33 -15.04 -9.25
CA SER A 75 -21.98 -15.37 -7.86
C SER A 75 -20.55 -15.00 -7.44
N THR A 76 -19.75 -14.42 -8.35
CA THR A 76 -18.34 -14.08 -8.06
C THR A 76 -18.19 -12.59 -7.81
N LEU A 77 -17.48 -12.24 -6.74
CA LEU A 77 -17.09 -10.86 -6.46
C LEU A 77 -15.91 -10.48 -7.37
N MET A 78 -16.05 -9.38 -8.10
CA MET A 78 -15.09 -8.91 -9.10
C MET A 78 -14.66 -7.49 -8.78
N ILE A 79 -13.52 -7.08 -9.32
CA ILE A 79 -13.08 -5.69 -9.39
C ILE A 79 -12.64 -5.38 -10.82
N ARG A 80 -12.90 -4.16 -11.28
CA ARG A 80 -12.41 -3.68 -12.58
C ARG A 80 -11.26 -2.71 -12.36
N ILE A 81 -10.08 -3.03 -12.89
CA ILE A 81 -8.89 -2.18 -12.82
C ILE A 81 -8.46 -1.94 -14.26
N SER A 82 -8.36 -0.67 -14.66
CA SER A 82 -8.24 -0.30 -16.08
C SER A 82 -9.34 -0.99 -16.92
N ASP A 83 -8.97 -1.75 -17.94
CA ASP A 83 -9.88 -2.51 -18.79
C ASP A 83 -10.10 -3.97 -18.37
N ASN A 84 -9.46 -4.41 -17.28
CA ASN A 84 -9.47 -5.80 -16.84
C ASN A 84 -10.46 -6.05 -15.71
N GLU A 85 -11.31 -7.07 -15.88
CA GLU A 85 -12.16 -7.61 -14.83
C GLU A 85 -11.45 -8.75 -14.10
N ILE A 86 -11.27 -8.62 -12.80
CA ILE A 86 -10.44 -9.50 -11.99
C ILE A 86 -11.29 -10.07 -10.86
N ALA A 87 -11.22 -11.39 -10.65
CA ALA A 87 -11.85 -12.02 -9.50
C ALA A 87 -11.23 -11.49 -8.20
N TRP A 88 -12.07 -10.94 -7.33
CA TRP A 88 -11.65 -10.39 -6.06
C TRP A 88 -11.37 -11.52 -5.07
N ASN A 89 -10.15 -11.57 -4.55
CA ASN A 89 -9.78 -12.50 -3.50
C ASN A 89 -9.84 -11.80 -2.12
N PRO A 90 -10.70 -12.24 -1.18
CA PRO A 90 -10.83 -11.62 0.14
C PRO A 90 -9.54 -11.62 0.98
N GLN A 91 -8.58 -12.51 0.68
CA GLN A 91 -7.30 -12.61 1.38
C GLN A 91 -6.29 -11.56 0.91
N PHE A 92 -6.56 -10.88 -0.20
CA PHE A 92 -5.69 -9.83 -0.72
C PHE A 92 -5.54 -8.67 0.26
N LYS A 93 -4.29 -8.23 0.44
CA LYS A 93 -3.94 -7.06 1.26
C LYS A 93 -3.08 -6.11 0.45
N PHE A 94 -3.33 -4.82 0.55
CA PHE A 94 -2.55 -3.79 -0.13
C PHE A 94 -1.98 -2.80 0.89
N PHE A 95 -0.69 -2.51 0.74
CA PHE A 95 0.07 -1.59 1.59
C PHE A 95 0.76 -0.55 0.73
N MET A 96 0.85 0.68 1.22
CA MET A 96 1.60 1.75 0.57
C MET A 96 2.54 2.40 1.57
N THR A 97 3.78 2.67 1.15
CA THR A 97 4.77 3.40 1.95
C THR A 97 5.34 4.56 1.15
N THR A 98 5.59 5.69 1.82
CA THR A 98 6.28 6.84 1.24
C THR A 98 7.40 7.32 2.15
N LYS A 99 8.53 7.74 1.55
CA LYS A 99 9.67 8.33 2.25
C LYS A 99 9.63 9.85 2.28
N TYR A 100 8.70 10.46 1.55
CA TYR A 100 8.60 11.91 1.45
C TYR A 100 8.12 12.48 2.79
N THR A 101 9.04 13.09 3.54
CA THR A 101 8.71 13.94 4.69
C THR A 101 8.17 15.25 4.16
N ASN A 102 6.89 15.49 4.41
CA ASN A 102 6.10 16.63 3.96
C ASN A 102 5.62 16.58 2.49
N PRO A 103 4.71 15.66 2.16
CA PRO A 103 4.00 15.73 0.90
C PRO A 103 2.81 16.67 1.04
N HIS A 104 2.80 17.71 0.22
CA HIS A 104 1.65 18.59 0.05
C HIS A 104 0.58 17.85 -0.76
N TYR A 105 0.05 16.75 -0.20
CA TYR A 105 -1.00 15.99 -0.86
C TYR A 105 -2.25 16.85 -0.97
N ILE A 106 -2.74 17.02 -2.20
CA ILE A 106 -4.02 17.65 -2.47
C ILE A 106 -5.13 16.90 -1.70
N PRO A 107 -6.13 17.62 -1.15
CA PRO A 107 -7.17 17.04 -0.28
C PRO A 107 -7.86 15.80 -0.84
N GLU A 108 -7.94 15.68 -2.16
CA GLU A 108 -8.53 14.53 -2.85
C GLU A 108 -7.85 13.19 -2.51
N VAL A 109 -6.51 13.17 -2.38
CA VAL A 109 -5.76 11.96 -1.99
C VAL A 109 -6.00 11.62 -0.53
N MET A 110 -6.09 12.64 0.34
CA MET A 110 -6.34 12.47 1.78
C MET A 110 -7.71 11.84 2.08
N VAL A 111 -8.70 12.06 1.21
CA VAL A 111 -10.04 11.48 1.35
C VAL A 111 -10.09 10.02 0.87
N LYS A 112 -9.17 9.56 0.02
CA LYS A 112 -9.19 8.20 -0.56
C LYS A 112 -8.45 7.15 0.30
N VAL A 113 -7.51 7.53 1.15
CA VAL A 113 -6.70 6.60 1.98
C VAL A 113 -6.95 6.77 3.48
N THR A 114 -6.57 5.79 4.29
CA THR A 114 -6.37 6.00 5.73
C THR A 114 -4.92 6.41 5.93
N LEU A 115 -4.69 7.68 6.24
CA LEU A 115 -3.35 8.21 6.53
C LEU A 115 -2.90 7.66 7.89
N LEU A 116 -1.80 6.90 7.90
CA LEU A 116 -1.12 6.50 9.14
C LEU A 116 0.24 7.21 9.19
N ASN A 117 0.35 8.18 10.11
CA ASN A 117 1.61 8.86 10.38
C ASN A 117 2.50 7.98 11.26
N PHE A 118 3.64 7.51 10.72
CA PHE A 118 4.72 6.85 11.47
C PHE A 118 5.90 7.80 11.71
N PHE A 119 5.61 9.08 12.00
CA PHE A 119 6.64 9.97 12.52
C PHE A 119 7.09 9.46 13.89
N ILE A 120 8.39 9.31 14.08
CA ILE A 120 8.96 9.21 15.42
C ILE A 120 8.64 10.53 16.12
N THR A 121 7.82 10.47 17.17
CA THR A 121 7.79 11.53 18.18
C THR A 121 9.16 11.55 18.86
N PRO A 122 9.71 12.70 19.29
CA PRO A 122 11.03 12.77 19.95
C PRO A 122 11.25 11.70 21.03
N SER A 123 10.19 11.31 21.75
CA SER A 123 10.17 10.20 22.70
C SER A 123 10.51 8.82 22.11
N GLY A 124 10.04 8.50 20.90
CA GLY A 124 10.34 7.21 20.24
C GLY A 124 11.77 7.11 19.73
N LEU A 125 12.47 8.25 19.56
CA LEU A 125 13.90 8.28 19.20
C LEU A 125 14.77 7.98 20.43
N GLU A 126 14.38 8.50 21.60
CA GLU A 126 15.06 8.23 22.87
C GLU A 126 15.00 6.73 23.21
N ASP A 127 13.83 6.10 23.08
CA ASP A 127 13.67 4.66 23.33
C ASP A 127 14.49 3.79 22.36
N GLN A 128 14.63 4.21 21.09
CA GLN A 128 15.44 3.50 20.10
C GLN A 128 16.95 3.64 20.34
N LEU A 129 17.41 4.78 20.89
CA LEU A 129 18.81 4.98 21.27
C LEU A 129 19.16 4.26 22.59
N LEU A 130 18.21 4.23 23.54
CA LEU A 130 18.35 3.48 24.80
C LEU A 130 18.42 1.96 24.57
N GLY A 131 17.68 1.43 23.61
CA GLY A 131 17.70 0.00 23.25
C GLY A 131 18.98 -0.48 22.55
N VAL A 132 19.86 0.42 22.08
CA VAL A 132 21.14 0.07 21.42
C VAL A 132 22.31 0.01 22.42
N LEU A 133 22.13 0.51 23.65
CA LEU A 133 23.15 0.56 24.70
C LEU A 133 23.01 -0.53 25.78
N VAL A 134 22.25 -1.60 25.52
CA VAL A 134 22.11 -2.76 26.43
C VAL A 134 22.56 -4.04 25.73
#